data_AF-A0A327TKD0-F1
#
_entry.id   AF-A0A327TKD0-F1
#
_cell.length_a   1.000
_cell.length_b   1.000
_cell.length_c   1.000
_cell.angle_alpha   90.00
_cell.angle_beta   90.00
_cell.angle_gamma   90.00
#
_symmetry.space_group_name_H-M   'P 1'
#
loop_
_entity.id
_entity.type
_entity.pdbx_description
1 polymer ?
#
loop_
_entity_poly.entity_id
_entity_poly.type
_entity_poly.pdbx_seq_one_letter_code
_entity_poly.pdbx_strand_id
1 'polypeptide(L)'
;MNLRPLDPQHYADQLTDLFEVMLGTGMRRGEALALHWTDVHLMDRTLFVRWTLAAIDNGRLTLGRPKTPASRAWISLSPRVTAALHRQAALQMNAHPDHRLEGLVFARPSGAPLRPQWVLDQLRKRTAELDLPRIGLHDLRHTAASIMIAEGIPLAIVSKTLRHATLATTINLYGHLFKDSADQAVHALAQALDRAQASRIQPHFSKDDDDENPMPVAA
;
A
#
# COMPACT_ATOMS: atom_id res chain seq x y z
N MET A 1 2.54 -0.90 24.91
CA MET A 1 3.61 -1.73 24.32
C MET A 1 4.85 -0.86 24.24
N ASN A 2 5.83 -1.07 25.11
CA ASN A 2 7.06 -0.26 25.12
C ASN A 2 7.98 -0.79 24.03
N LEU A 3 7.95 -0.17 22.85
CA LEU A 3 8.88 -0.52 21.78
C LEU A 3 10.28 -0.10 22.22
N ARG A 4 11.21 -1.05 22.24
CA ARG A 4 12.64 -0.79 22.46
C ARG A 4 13.10 0.26 21.45
N PRO A 5 13.91 1.27 21.84
CA PRO A 5 14.42 2.25 20.90
C PRO A 5 15.19 1.55 19.78
N LEU A 6 14.79 1.81 18.54
CA LEU A 6 15.41 1.25 17.34
C LEU A 6 16.75 1.96 17.12
N ASP A 7 17.84 1.19 17.01
CA ASP A 7 19.09 1.71 16.46
C ASP A 7 18.94 1.79 14.93
N PRO A 8 18.93 2.99 14.32
CA PRO A 8 18.76 3.14 12.88
C PRO A 8 19.89 2.47 12.08
N GLN A 9 21.11 2.37 12.64
CA GLN A 9 22.24 1.75 11.94
C GLN A 9 22.10 0.23 11.88
N HIS A 10 21.56 -0.38 12.94
CA HIS A 10 21.32 -1.82 13.01
C HIS A 10 20.35 -2.31 11.92
N TYR A 11 19.39 -1.47 11.52
CA TYR A 11 18.37 -1.79 10.52
C TYR A 11 18.58 -1.09 9.18
N ALA A 12 19.72 -0.43 8.95
CA ALA A 12 20.04 0.22 7.68
C ALA A 12 20.53 -0.79 6.63
N ASP A 13 19.67 -1.72 6.23
CA ASP A 13 20.02 -2.80 5.31
C ASP A 13 18.92 -3.15 4.29
N GLN A 14 19.28 -4.02 3.34
CA GLN A 14 18.39 -4.42 2.25
C GLN A 14 17.09 -5.08 2.73
N LEU A 15 17.09 -5.71 3.91
CA LEU A 15 15.90 -6.39 4.44
C LEU A 15 14.87 -5.37 4.94
N THR A 16 15.32 -4.28 5.56
CA THR A 16 14.44 -3.17 5.94
C THR A 16 13.79 -2.55 4.72
N ASP A 17 14.57 -2.28 3.66
CA ASP A 17 14.03 -1.74 2.41
C ASP A 17 13.09 -2.73 1.71
N LEU A 18 13.39 -4.03 1.76
CA LEU A 18 12.49 -5.08 1.25
C LEU A 18 11.15 -5.10 1.99
N PHE A 19 11.16 -5.07 3.32
CA PHE A 19 9.93 -5.09 4.11
C PHE A 19 9.11 -3.81 3.92
N GLU A 20 9.77 -2.66 3.80
CA GLU A 20 9.14 -1.38 3.47
C GLU A 20 8.47 -1.43 2.09
N VAL A 21 9.14 -1.95 1.06
CA VAL A 21 8.54 -2.16 -0.26
C VAL A 21 7.35 -3.11 -0.18
N MET A 22 7.48 -4.25 0.50
CA MET A 22 6.39 -5.22 0.64
C MET A 22 5.16 -4.64 1.34
N LEU A 23 5.36 -3.91 2.44
CA LEU A 23 4.29 -3.29 3.21
C LEU A 23 3.66 -2.12 2.43
N GLY A 24 4.47 -1.25 1.83
CA GLY A 24 4.00 -0.05 1.13
C GLY A 24 3.34 -0.32 -0.23
N THR A 25 3.58 -1.48 -0.83
CA THR A 25 2.99 -1.86 -2.14
C THR A 25 1.99 -3.02 -2.06
N GLY A 26 1.98 -3.73 -0.92
CA GLY A 26 1.24 -4.98 -0.76
C GLY A 26 1.70 -6.09 -1.70
N MET A 27 2.90 -6.04 -2.30
CA MET A 27 3.41 -7.10 -3.18
C MET A 27 3.46 -8.46 -2.49
N ARG A 28 3.15 -9.53 -3.24
CA ARG A 28 3.35 -10.90 -2.73
C ARG A 28 4.84 -11.14 -2.57
N ARG A 29 5.24 -11.96 -1.60
CA ARG A 29 6.65 -12.35 -1.36
C ARG A 29 7.40 -12.70 -2.64
N GLY A 30 6.84 -13.58 -3.48
CA GLY A 30 7.50 -13.99 -4.72
C GLY A 30 7.67 -12.85 -5.72
N GLU A 31 6.74 -11.89 -5.77
CA GLU A 31 6.82 -10.71 -6.63
C GLU A 31 7.95 -9.77 -6.15
N ALA A 32 8.02 -9.50 -4.84
CA ALA A 32 9.04 -8.63 -4.26
C ALA A 32 10.45 -9.21 -4.43
N LEU A 33 10.61 -10.53 -4.23
CA LEU A 33 11.89 -11.24 -4.42
C LEU A 33 12.27 -11.45 -5.89
N ALA A 34 11.37 -11.14 -6.81
CA ALA A 34 11.59 -11.22 -8.26
C ALA A 34 11.61 -9.84 -8.93
N LEU A 35 11.55 -8.75 -8.15
CA LEU A 35 11.56 -7.40 -8.68
C LEU A 35 12.92 -7.10 -9.29
N HIS A 36 12.94 -6.66 -10.55
CA HIS A 36 14.15 -6.25 -11.27
C HIS A 36 14.22 -4.74 -11.35
N TRP A 37 15.42 -4.17 -11.37
CA TRP A 37 15.61 -2.73 -11.55
C TRP A 37 15.04 -2.21 -12.86
N THR A 38 15.04 -3.03 -13.92
CA THR A 38 14.43 -2.70 -15.21
C THR A 38 12.91 -2.55 -15.18
N ASP A 39 12.26 -2.99 -14.10
CA ASP A 39 10.82 -2.83 -13.88
C ASP A 39 10.51 -1.71 -12.86
N VAL A 40 11.51 -0.97 -12.37
CA VAL A 40 11.34 0.11 -11.39
C VAL A 40 11.60 1.46 -12.04
N HIS A 41 10.58 2.30 -12.09
CA HIS A 41 10.61 3.62 -12.70
C HIS A 41 10.51 4.70 -11.61
N LEU A 42 11.65 5.01 -11.00
CA LEU A 42 11.71 5.92 -9.83
C LEU A 42 11.23 7.34 -10.15
N MET A 43 11.53 7.85 -11.36
CA MET A 43 11.08 9.18 -11.79
C MET A 43 9.55 9.25 -11.91
N ASP A 44 8.95 8.21 -12.49
CA ASP A 44 7.50 8.11 -12.64
C ASP A 44 6.80 7.67 -11.34
N ARG A 45 7.58 7.31 -10.31
CA ARG A 45 7.12 6.70 -9.05
C ARG A 45 6.19 5.51 -9.32
N THR A 46 6.60 4.62 -10.22
CA THR A 46 5.88 3.38 -10.50
C THR A 46 6.83 2.20 -10.59
N LEU A 47 6.31 0.99 -10.39
CA LEU A 47 6.99 -0.26 -10.75
C LEU A 47 6.04 -1.22 -11.44
N PHE A 48 6.58 -2.16 -12.20
CA PHE A 48 5.82 -3.19 -12.89
C PHE A 48 6.06 -4.58 -12.30
N VAL A 49 4.99 -5.31 -11.98
CA VAL A 49 5.11 -6.68 -11.49
C VAL A 49 5.23 -7.65 -12.67
N ARG A 50 6.46 -7.95 -13.10
CA ARG A 50 6.70 -8.85 -14.24
C ARG A 50 6.83 -10.31 -13.86
N TRP A 51 7.49 -10.58 -12.74
CA TRP A 51 7.96 -11.91 -12.35
C TRP A 51 7.53 -12.28 -10.94
N THR A 52 7.57 -13.58 -10.65
CA THR A 52 7.43 -14.13 -9.31
C THR A 52 8.49 -15.20 -9.08
N LEU A 53 9.10 -15.18 -7.90
CA LEU A 53 10.05 -16.18 -7.45
C LEU A 53 9.32 -17.23 -6.63
N ALA A 54 9.46 -18.49 -7.02
CA ALA A 54 8.97 -19.65 -6.28
C ALA A 54 10.14 -20.57 -5.89
N ALA A 55 9.98 -21.32 -4.80
CA ALA A 55 10.84 -22.43 -4.46
C ALA A 55 10.07 -23.73 -4.77
N ILE A 56 10.62 -24.56 -5.63
CA ILE A 56 10.09 -25.89 -5.96
C ILE A 56 10.93 -26.94 -5.21
N ASP A 57 10.26 -27.94 -4.65
CA ASP A 57 10.86 -29.05 -3.90
C ASP A 57 11.83 -28.60 -2.79
N ASN A 58 11.53 -27.45 -2.17
CA ASN A 58 12.31 -26.81 -1.10
C ASN A 58 13.79 -26.51 -1.41
N GLY A 59 14.25 -26.72 -2.64
CA GLY A 59 15.66 -26.58 -3.02
C GLY A 59 15.92 -25.62 -4.18
N ARG A 60 15.09 -25.70 -5.24
CA ARG A 60 15.33 -24.98 -6.49
C ARG A 60 14.47 -23.73 -6.59
N LEU A 61 15.13 -22.58 -6.75
CA LEU A 61 14.46 -21.32 -7.02
C LEU A 61 14.11 -21.25 -8.51
N THR A 62 12.86 -20.90 -8.82
CA THR A 62 12.38 -20.72 -10.18
C THR A 62 11.75 -19.36 -10.33
N LEU A 63 12.22 -18.61 -11.33
CA LEU A 63 11.58 -17.38 -11.77
C LEU A 63 10.48 -17.73 -12.77
N GLY A 64 9.26 -17.30 -12.50
CA GLY A 64 8.11 -17.53 -13.36
C GLY A 64 7.30 -16.28 -13.56
N ARG A 65 6.34 -16.32 -14.48
CA ARG A 65 5.34 -15.25 -14.60
C ARG A 65 4.29 -15.40 -13.49
N PRO A 66 3.73 -14.30 -12.97
CA PRO A 66 2.61 -14.38 -12.04
C PRO A 66 1.47 -15.21 -12.63
N LYS A 67 0.88 -16.08 -11.79
CA LYS A 67 -0.14 -17.04 -12.22
C LYS A 67 -1.37 -16.39 -12.85
N THR A 68 -1.70 -15.17 -12.45
CA THR A 68 -2.89 -14.45 -12.93
C THR A 68 -2.51 -13.20 -13.71
N PRO A 69 -3.24 -12.88 -14.80
CA PRO A 69 -3.03 -11.64 -15.55
C PRO A 69 -3.14 -10.39 -14.68
N ALA A 70 -4.09 -10.38 -13.74
CA ALA A 70 -4.28 -9.27 -12.80
C ALA A 70 -3.05 -8.98 -11.93
N SER A 71 -2.21 -9.99 -11.65
CA SER A 71 -0.98 -9.80 -10.88
C SER A 71 0.12 -9.09 -11.68
N ARG A 72 0.04 -9.10 -13.01
CA ARG A 72 0.97 -8.39 -13.90
C ARG A 72 0.47 -6.97 -14.14
N ALA A 73 0.73 -6.09 -13.19
CA ALA A 73 0.24 -4.73 -13.24
C ALA A 73 1.29 -3.72 -12.76
N TRP A 74 1.05 -2.47 -13.12
CA TRP A 74 1.73 -1.31 -12.57
C TRP A 74 1.29 -1.07 -11.12
N ILE A 75 2.23 -0.67 -10.27
CA ILE A 75 2.00 -0.23 -8.89
C ILE A 75 2.58 1.17 -8.74
N SER A 76 1.79 2.09 -8.21
CA SER A 76 2.26 3.42 -7.81
C SER A 76 3.05 3.36 -6.51
N LEU A 77 4.13 4.15 -6.43
CA LEU A 77 5.03 4.20 -5.29
C LEU A 77 4.76 5.44 -4.45
N SER A 78 4.58 5.25 -3.15
CA SER A 78 4.56 6.36 -2.20
C SER A 78 5.99 6.93 -2.05
N PRO A 79 6.13 8.19 -1.58
CA PRO A 79 7.46 8.76 -1.29
C PRO A 79 8.30 7.87 -0.36
N ARG A 80 7.66 7.19 0.60
CA ARG A 80 8.31 6.29 1.55
C ARG A 80 8.91 5.05 0.87
N VAL A 81 8.16 4.43 -0.06
CA VAL A 81 8.64 3.29 -0.86
C VAL A 81 9.71 3.72 -1.85
N THR A 82 9.55 4.87 -2.50
CA THR A 82 10.57 5.45 -3.40
C THR A 82 11.89 5.68 -2.65
N ALA A 83 11.84 6.22 -1.43
CA ALA A 83 13.03 6.41 -0.60
C ALA A 83 13.73 5.08 -0.25
N ALA A 84 12.96 4.02 0.05
CA ALA A 84 13.51 2.68 0.30
C ALA A 84 14.23 2.12 -0.94
N LEU A 85 13.64 2.29 -2.13
CA LEU A 85 14.27 1.86 -3.37
C LEU A 85 15.54 2.69 -3.68
N HIS A 86 15.57 3.99 -3.38
CA HIS A 86 16.80 4.77 -3.51
C HIS A 86 17.91 4.30 -2.57
N ARG A 87 17.60 4.00 -1.30
CA ARG A 87 18.57 3.42 -0.36
C ARG A 87 19.10 2.08 -0.85
N GLN A 88 18.21 1.22 -1.34
CA GLN A 88 18.60 -0.08 -1.86
C GLN A 88 19.48 0.03 -3.12
N ALA A 89 19.20 0.98 -4.01
CA ALA A 89 20.04 1.28 -5.17
C ALA A 89 21.45 1.70 -4.71
N ALA A 90 21.54 2.61 -3.74
CA ALA A 90 22.82 3.05 -3.18
C ALA A 90 23.60 1.90 -2.51
N LEU A 91 22.91 1.02 -1.75
CA LEU A 91 23.52 -0.16 -1.15
C LEU A 91 24.15 -1.09 -2.20
N GLN A 92 23.45 -1.35 -3.31
CA GLN A 92 23.98 -2.19 -4.39
C GLN A 92 25.14 -1.54 -5.14
N MET A 93 25.04 -0.24 -5.45
CA MET A 93 26.10 0.50 -6.12
C MET A 93 27.36 0.57 -5.28
N ASN A 94 27.24 0.75 -3.96
CA ASN A 94 28.39 0.77 -3.05
C ASN A 94 29.05 -0.62 -2.95
N ALA A 95 28.27 -1.69 -2.97
CA ALA A 95 28.81 -3.05 -2.94
C ALA A 95 29.45 -3.47 -4.28
N HIS A 96 28.99 -2.89 -5.40
CA HIS A 96 29.44 -3.22 -6.74
C HIS A 96 29.53 -1.96 -7.63
N PRO A 97 30.54 -1.08 -7.44
CA PRO A 97 30.62 0.23 -8.10
C PRO A 97 30.62 0.18 -9.63
N ASP A 98 31.22 -0.87 -10.20
CA ASP A 98 31.35 -1.05 -11.64
C ASP A 98 30.12 -1.71 -12.29
N HIS A 99 29.13 -2.14 -11.49
CA HIS A 99 27.95 -2.83 -11.99
C HIS A 99 26.78 -1.87 -12.20
N ARG A 100 26.09 -2.06 -13.33
CA ARG A 100 24.83 -1.37 -13.62
C ARG A 100 23.68 -2.01 -12.85
N LEU A 101 22.72 -1.20 -12.42
CA LEU A 101 21.48 -1.65 -11.76
C LEU A 101 20.55 -2.33 -12.77
N GLU A 102 20.86 -3.57 -13.15
CA GLU A 102 20.09 -4.33 -14.16
C GLU A 102 19.53 -5.65 -13.63
N GLY A 103 20.02 -6.11 -12.48
CA GLY A 103 19.59 -7.34 -11.83
C GLY A 103 18.38 -7.19 -10.92
N LEU A 104 18.27 -8.13 -9.97
CA LEU A 104 17.25 -8.11 -8.92
C LEU A 104 17.47 -6.94 -7.96
N VAL A 105 16.38 -6.27 -7.59
CA VAL A 105 16.38 -5.20 -6.58
C VAL A 105 16.82 -5.74 -5.23
N PHE A 106 16.41 -6.95 -4.88
CA PHE A 106 16.79 -7.63 -3.64
C PHE A 106 17.49 -8.94 -3.95
N ALA A 107 18.82 -8.92 -3.79
CA ALA A 107 19.70 -10.00 -4.22
C ALA A 107 20.78 -10.27 -3.17
N ARG A 108 21.33 -11.48 -3.24
CA ARG A 108 22.59 -11.80 -2.58
C ARG A 108 23.72 -10.99 -3.25
N PRO A 109 24.89 -10.82 -2.59
CA PRO A 109 26.05 -10.17 -3.20
C PRO A 109 26.49 -10.80 -4.53
N SER A 110 26.18 -12.08 -4.76
CA SER A 110 26.47 -12.74 -6.04
C SER A 110 25.46 -12.43 -7.16
N GLY A 111 24.50 -11.52 -6.95
CA GLY A 111 23.37 -11.25 -7.85
C GLY A 111 22.26 -12.32 -7.83
N ALA A 112 22.46 -13.42 -7.10
CA ALA A 112 21.48 -14.50 -7.01
C ALA A 112 20.25 -14.09 -6.16
N PRO A 113 19.06 -14.65 -6.42
CA PRO A 113 17.87 -14.32 -5.64
C PRO A 113 18.03 -14.68 -4.16
N LEU A 114 17.42 -13.86 -3.28
CA LEU A 114 17.27 -14.22 -1.87
C LEU A 114 16.35 -15.44 -1.74
N ARG A 115 16.70 -16.38 -0.85
CA ARG A 115 15.85 -17.54 -0.59
C ARG A 115 14.62 -17.11 0.24
N PRO A 116 13.39 -17.41 -0.19
CA PRO A 116 12.17 -17.02 0.54
C PRO A 116 12.14 -17.47 2.00
N GLN A 117 12.68 -18.66 2.29
CA GLN A 117 12.78 -19.18 3.65
C GLN A 117 13.74 -18.35 4.51
N TRP A 118 14.92 -18.02 3.97
CA TRP A 118 15.90 -17.19 4.68
C TRP A 118 15.32 -15.81 5.02
N VAL A 119 14.62 -15.16 4.08
CA VAL A 119 13.98 -13.86 4.33
C VAL A 119 12.92 -13.97 5.43
N LEU A 120 12.15 -15.05 5.46
CA LEU A 120 11.15 -15.31 6.50
C LEU A 120 11.81 -15.50 7.87
N ASP A 121 12.91 -16.23 7.93
CA ASP A 121 13.65 -16.46 9.16
C ASP A 121 14.26 -15.15 9.70
N GLN A 122 14.76 -14.28 8.80
CA GLN A 122 15.24 -12.94 9.19
C GLN A 122 14.10 -12.04 9.70
N LEU A 123 12.93 -12.05 9.05
CA LEU A 123 11.76 -11.33 9.56
C LEU A 123 11.42 -11.78 10.99
N ARG A 124 11.33 -13.09 11.20
CA ARG A 124 11.00 -13.69 12.50
C ARG A 124 12.02 -13.36 13.58
N LYS A 125 13.30 -13.37 13.22
CA LYS A 125 14.38 -12.96 14.12
C LYS A 125 14.18 -11.50 14.56
N ARG A 126 13.99 -10.57 13.62
CA ARG A 126 13.77 -9.15 13.94
C ARG A 126 12.51 -8.90 14.74
N THR A 127 11.41 -9.59 14.43
CA THR A 127 10.17 -9.45 15.20
C THR A 127 10.34 -9.97 16.62
N ALA A 128 11.11 -11.04 16.83
CA ALA A 128 11.41 -11.55 18.17
C ALA A 128 12.30 -10.60 18.97
N GLU A 129 13.30 -9.95 18.34
CA GLU A 129 14.15 -8.93 18.97
C GLU A 129 13.35 -7.69 19.46
N LEU A 130 12.18 -7.46 18.86
CA LEU A 130 11.27 -6.35 19.14
C LEU A 130 10.04 -6.76 19.96
N ASP A 131 10.00 -7.99 20.48
CA ASP A 131 8.85 -8.56 21.20
C ASP A 131 7.52 -8.45 20.43
N LEU A 132 7.58 -8.51 19.09
CA LEU A 132 6.43 -8.53 18.21
C LEU A 132 5.92 -9.96 18.01
N PRO A 133 4.60 -10.14 17.74
CA PRO A 133 4.03 -11.43 17.40
C PRO A 133 4.76 -12.08 16.22
N ARG A 134 4.77 -13.42 16.23
CA ARG A 134 5.33 -14.19 15.12
C ARG A 134 4.49 -14.00 13.87
N ILE A 135 5.01 -13.26 12.91
CA ILE A 135 4.40 -13.01 11.61
C ILE A 135 5.17 -13.69 10.48
N GLY A 136 4.48 -13.87 9.35
CA GLY A 136 5.02 -14.30 8.08
C GLY A 136 5.14 -13.15 7.07
N LEU A 137 5.87 -13.39 5.99
CA LEU A 137 6.03 -12.39 4.92
C LEU A 137 4.72 -12.03 4.22
N HIS A 138 3.74 -12.95 4.21
CA HIS A 138 2.42 -12.64 3.65
C HIS A 138 1.60 -11.72 4.57
N ASP A 139 1.90 -11.73 5.87
CA ASP A 139 1.19 -10.89 6.83
C ASP A 139 1.50 -9.41 6.59
N LEU A 140 2.67 -9.05 6.06
CA LEU A 140 2.96 -7.67 5.63
C LEU A 140 1.94 -7.16 4.60
N ARG A 141 1.50 -8.03 3.68
CA ARG A 141 0.46 -7.70 2.70
C ARG A 141 -0.91 -7.63 3.36
N HIS A 142 -1.20 -8.49 4.33
CA HIS A 142 -2.42 -8.38 5.12
C HIS A 142 -2.46 -7.08 5.92
N THR A 143 -1.36 -6.68 6.54
CA THR A 143 -1.21 -5.40 7.24
C THR A 143 -1.46 -4.22 6.31
N ALA A 144 -0.87 -4.23 5.10
CA ALA A 144 -1.12 -3.19 4.10
C ALA A 144 -2.62 -3.05 3.77
N ALA A 145 -3.30 -4.18 3.60
CA ALA A 145 -4.74 -4.21 3.34
C ALA A 145 -5.56 -3.67 4.52
N SER A 146 -5.26 -4.15 5.73
CA SER A 146 -5.93 -3.71 6.95
C SER A 146 -5.76 -2.21 7.19
N ILE A 147 -4.56 -1.67 6.96
CA ILE A 147 -4.31 -0.21 7.07
C ILE A 147 -5.16 0.54 6.04
N MET A 148 -5.14 0.16 4.76
CA MET A 148 -5.96 0.84 3.74
C MET A 148 -7.46 0.81 4.09
N ILE A 149 -7.95 -0.30 4.63
CA ILE A 149 -9.35 -0.43 5.06
C ILE A 149 -9.64 0.47 6.27
N ALA A 150 -8.76 0.49 7.27
CA ALA A 150 -8.88 1.34 8.44
C ALA A 150 -8.88 2.84 8.09
N GLU A 151 -8.13 3.23 7.06
CA GLU A 151 -8.12 4.58 6.47
C GLU A 151 -9.35 4.87 5.57
N GLY A 152 -10.35 3.99 5.56
CA GLY A 152 -11.61 4.20 4.84
C GLY A 152 -11.54 3.99 3.33
N ILE A 153 -10.46 3.38 2.81
CA ILE A 153 -10.36 3.12 1.37
C ILE A 153 -11.38 2.05 0.96
N PRO A 154 -12.23 2.28 -0.07
CA PRO A 154 -13.24 1.31 -0.47
C PRO A 154 -12.64 -0.04 -0.83
N LEU A 155 -13.30 -1.13 -0.41
CA LEU A 155 -12.78 -2.49 -0.54
C LEU A 155 -12.45 -2.88 -2.00
N ALA A 156 -13.23 -2.38 -2.97
CA ALA A 156 -12.96 -2.57 -4.39
C ALA A 156 -11.63 -1.93 -4.83
N ILE A 157 -11.30 -0.77 -4.29
CA ILE A 157 -10.03 -0.08 -4.54
C ILE A 157 -8.89 -0.84 -3.87
N VAL A 158 -9.04 -1.25 -2.61
CA VAL A 158 -8.06 -2.10 -1.91
C VAL A 158 -7.77 -3.39 -2.69
N SER A 159 -8.82 -4.06 -3.17
CA SER A 159 -8.71 -5.26 -4.00
C SER A 159 -7.89 -5.04 -5.26
N LYS A 160 -8.15 -3.93 -5.97
CA LYS A 160 -7.44 -3.53 -7.19
C LYS A 160 -5.98 -3.17 -6.90
N THR A 161 -5.73 -2.37 -5.87
CA THR A 161 -4.36 -1.98 -5.43
C THR A 161 -3.52 -3.21 -5.10
N LEU A 162 -4.10 -4.17 -4.39
CA LEU A 162 -3.42 -5.42 -4.03
C LEU A 162 -3.34 -6.40 -5.20
N ARG A 163 -4.00 -6.16 -6.34
CA ARG A 163 -4.04 -7.08 -7.48
C ARG A 163 -4.59 -8.45 -7.09
N HIS A 164 -5.73 -8.46 -6.38
CA HIS A 164 -6.51 -9.68 -6.21
C HIS A 164 -7.16 -10.07 -7.53
N ALA A 165 -7.26 -11.38 -7.78
CA ALA A 165 -7.91 -11.88 -8.98
C ALA A 165 -9.41 -11.59 -8.99
N THR A 166 -10.03 -11.58 -7.80
CA THR A 166 -11.45 -11.28 -7.61
C THR A 166 -11.66 -10.41 -6.37
N LEU A 167 -12.74 -9.62 -6.38
CA LEU A 167 -13.16 -8.86 -5.21
C LEU A 167 -13.53 -9.78 -4.04
N ALA A 168 -14.11 -10.95 -4.34
CA ALA A 168 -14.49 -11.97 -3.36
C ALA A 168 -13.31 -12.39 -2.46
N THR A 169 -12.08 -12.47 -2.98
CA THR A 169 -10.89 -12.73 -2.14
C THR A 169 -10.74 -11.69 -1.03
N THR A 170 -10.95 -10.42 -1.36
CA THR A 170 -10.80 -9.30 -0.42
C THR A 170 -11.95 -9.28 0.60
N ILE A 171 -13.18 -9.54 0.15
CA ILE A 171 -14.35 -9.66 1.03
C ILE A 171 -14.16 -10.81 2.02
N ASN A 172 -13.77 -11.99 1.54
CA ASN A 172 -13.60 -13.16 2.41
C ASN A 172 -12.50 -12.95 3.46
N LEU A 173 -11.43 -12.21 3.11
CA LEU A 173 -10.32 -11.94 4.02
C LEU A 173 -10.65 -10.82 5.01
N TYR A 174 -11.26 -9.72 4.56
CA TYR A 174 -11.34 -8.49 5.36
C TYR A 174 -12.77 -8.00 5.64
N GLY A 175 -13.80 -8.68 5.12
CA GLY A 175 -15.20 -8.30 5.33
C GLY A 175 -15.59 -8.20 6.80
N HIS A 176 -14.93 -8.97 7.68
CA HIS A 176 -15.12 -8.92 9.12
C HIS A 176 -14.65 -7.62 9.78
N LEU A 177 -13.84 -6.78 9.10
CA LEU A 177 -13.44 -5.46 9.58
C LEU A 177 -14.58 -4.43 9.46
N PHE A 178 -15.64 -4.77 8.72
CA PHE A 178 -16.81 -3.94 8.46
C PHE A 178 -18.00 -4.31 9.36
N LYS A 179 -17.75 -4.94 10.52
CA LYS A 179 -18.79 -5.12 11.54
C LYS A 179 -19.36 -3.73 11.87
N ASP A 180 -20.68 -3.62 11.90
CA ASP A 180 -21.46 -2.37 12.10
C ASP A 180 -21.66 -1.47 10.85
N SER A 181 -21.19 -1.88 9.66
CA SER A 181 -21.35 -1.06 8.44
C SER A 181 -22.80 -0.92 7.96
N ALA A 182 -23.65 -1.90 8.27
CA ALA A 182 -25.06 -1.85 7.86
C ALA A 182 -25.81 -0.74 8.61
N ASP A 183 -25.61 -0.67 9.94
CA ASP A 183 -26.21 0.37 10.77
C ASP A 183 -25.67 1.75 10.40
N GLN A 184 -24.35 1.87 10.18
CA GLN A 184 -23.74 3.10 9.69
C GLN A 184 -24.33 3.53 8.34
N ALA A 185 -24.54 2.60 7.41
CA ALA A 185 -25.13 2.90 6.10
C ALA A 185 -26.57 3.41 6.21
N VAL A 186 -27.39 2.78 7.06
CA VAL A 186 -28.78 3.20 7.30
C VAL A 186 -28.82 4.58 7.97
N HIS A 187 -27.97 4.84 8.96
CA HIS A 187 -27.88 6.16 9.61
C HIS A 187 -27.40 7.24 8.64
N ALA A 188 -26.40 6.95 7.81
CA ALA A 188 -25.91 7.90 6.81
C ALA A 188 -26.99 8.27 5.78
N LEU A 189 -27.82 7.30 5.36
CA LEU A 189 -28.96 7.54 4.49
C LEU A 189 -29.99 8.46 5.15
N ALA A 190 -30.40 8.15 6.40
CA ALA A 190 -31.34 8.99 7.15
C ALA A 190 -30.84 10.43 7.27
N GLN A 191 -29.59 10.63 7.69
CA GLN A 191 -28.97 11.96 7.79
C GLN A 191 -28.89 12.70 6.45
N ALA A 192 -28.71 12.00 5.33
CA ALA A 192 -28.71 12.63 4.01
C ALA A 192 -30.11 13.13 3.63
N LEU A 193 -31.14 12.33 3.90
CA LEU A 193 -32.54 12.69 3.65
C LEU A 193 -32.98 13.87 4.52
N ASP A 194 -32.65 13.85 5.83
CA ASP A 194 -32.98 14.94 6.77
C ASP A 194 -32.34 16.26 6.35
N ARG A 195 -31.07 16.25 5.91
CA ARG A 195 -30.38 17.43 5.38
C ARG A 195 -31.06 17.98 4.12
N ALA A 196 -31.44 17.09 3.20
CA ALA A 196 -32.15 17.48 1.98
C ALA A 196 -33.51 18.13 2.30
N GLN A 197 -34.23 17.58 3.27
CA GLN A 197 -35.51 18.15 3.72
C GLN A 197 -35.33 19.50 4.42
N ALA A 198 -34.35 19.64 5.32
CA ALA A 198 -34.05 20.91 5.97
C ALA A 198 -33.63 22.01 4.98
N SER A 199 -32.87 21.65 3.93
CA SER A 199 -32.48 22.60 2.87
C SER A 199 -33.65 23.11 2.01
N ARG A 200 -34.74 22.33 1.90
CA ARG A 200 -35.98 22.74 1.22
C ARG A 200 -36.87 23.66 2.09
N ILE A 201 -36.65 23.69 3.40
CA ILE A 201 -37.48 24.44 4.35
C ILE A 201 -36.87 25.81 4.68
N GLN A 202 -35.61 26.10 4.31
CA GLN A 202 -35.09 27.47 4.40
C GLN A 202 -35.84 28.37 3.40
N PRO A 203 -36.62 29.36 3.87
CA PRO A 203 -37.27 30.31 2.97
C PRO A 203 -36.19 31.16 2.30
N HIS A 204 -36.26 31.25 0.98
CA HIS A 204 -35.63 32.35 0.26
C HIS A 204 -36.29 33.64 0.76
N PHE A 205 -35.71 34.28 1.78
CA PHE A 205 -36.04 35.65 2.10
C PHE A 205 -35.49 36.51 0.96
N SER A 206 -36.31 36.69 -0.07
CA SER A 206 -36.22 37.79 -1.01
C SER A 206 -36.25 39.09 -0.19
N LYS A 207 -35.11 39.76 -0.09
CA LYS A 207 -35.07 41.19 0.22
C LYS A 207 -35.61 41.90 -1.02
N ASP A 208 -36.90 42.19 -1.04
CA ASP A 208 -37.45 43.22 -1.89
C ASP A 208 -38.40 44.08 -1.04
N ASP A 209 -38.29 45.38 -1.28
CA ASP A 209 -39.13 46.50 -0.83
C ASP A 209 -38.87 47.07 0.56
N ASP A 210 -37.93 48.03 0.61
CA ASP A 210 -38.10 49.33 1.28
C ASP A 210 -37.17 50.34 0.57
N ASP A 211 -37.52 50.74 -0.66
CA ASP A 211 -36.98 51.95 -1.30
C ASP A 211 -38.12 52.97 -1.45
N GLU A 212 -38.48 53.55 -0.31
CA GLU A 212 -39.40 54.68 -0.22
C GLU A 212 -38.66 55.95 -0.69
N ASN A 213 -38.71 56.24 -1.98
CA ASN A 213 -38.19 57.48 -2.55
C ASN A 213 -39.25 58.59 -2.45
N PRO A 214 -39.06 59.66 -1.65
CA PRO A 214 -40.01 60.76 -1.63
C PRO A 214 -39.80 61.66 -2.86
N MET A 215 -40.89 61.88 -3.59
CA MET A 215 -41.01 62.87 -4.66
C MET A 215 -40.59 64.27 -4.19
N PRO A 216 -39.76 65.03 -4.94
CA PRO A 216 -39.54 66.43 -4.62
C PRO A 216 -40.69 67.28 -5.18
N VAL A 217 -41.27 68.12 -4.33
CA VAL A 217 -42.22 69.17 -4.67
C VAL A 217 -41.47 70.30 -5.39
N ALA A 218 -42.08 70.82 -6.44
CA ALA A 218 -41.57 71.86 -7.33
C ALA A 218 -41.32 73.22 -6.64
N ALA A 219 -40.33 73.95 -7.17
CA ALA A 219 -40.28 75.41 -7.27
C ALA A 219 -39.57 75.80 -8.57
#